data_AF-A0A1B0GES0-F1
#
_entry.id   AF-A0A1B0GES0-F1
#
_cell.length_a   1.000
_cell.length_b   1.000
_cell.length_c   1.000
_cell.angle_alpha   90.00
_cell.angle_beta   90.00
_cell.angle_gamma   90.00
#
_symmetry.space_group_name_H-M   'P 1'
#
loop_
_entity.id
_entity.type
_entity.pdbx_description
1 polymer ?
#
loop_
_entity_poly.entity_id
_entity_poly.type
_entity_poly.pdbx_seq_one_letter_code
_entity_poly.pdbx_strand_id
1 'polypeptide(L)'
;MTAAFKPYVRIVEQPTSQPMRFRYECEGRSGSPIFGANSTLENKTYPSIEIVGYAGNAVVIISCVTKDPPFCPQPHKLVGTDCQYGVCKKLFNTEQMPLAFQNLSIRHVKKKNIESVLTEREALRIDPFRTGFNHRSDTSAIDLYSLRLCFQVFIDDKKGGFTNPLDPIVSEPIYDKKAMSELKIVHVCACPASVNGDTEHILLCEKIIKDDILIRFYEVKNEQIIWEDFASFEMNDVHKQTAIAFTPPPYPIKNITEPVDVFIQLKRPSDGLLSEPVPFRYSPSISEVEELKRKIDSSSREILRIQGQMQTNQLNISDIKQVSDNVVLQSTFEPCTSSMHNRSFQPGYIDQHNNPNIGTHLAPDYGFNTNQNLQMPYSYNTLTDNANVWSDINGQDQLFVSQTL
;
A
#
# COMPACT_ATOMS: atom_id res chain seq x y z
N MET A 1 -13.30 50.38 -26.13
CA MET A 1 -12.28 49.75 -25.27
C MET A 1 -12.35 48.25 -25.49
N THR A 2 -11.49 47.70 -26.34
CA THR A 2 -11.33 46.25 -26.46
C THR A 2 -10.70 45.76 -25.16
N ALA A 3 -11.40 44.89 -24.42
CA ALA A 3 -10.84 44.28 -23.22
C ALA A 3 -9.49 43.64 -23.58
N ALA A 4 -8.41 44.07 -22.93
CA ALA A 4 -7.10 43.47 -23.12
C ALA A 4 -7.18 42.01 -22.66
N PHE A 5 -6.96 41.08 -23.58
CA PHE A 5 -6.97 39.65 -23.29
C PHE A 5 -5.81 39.34 -22.33
N LYS A 6 -6.13 38.88 -21.11
CA LYS A 6 -5.13 38.44 -20.12
C LYS A 6 -4.63 37.06 -20.56
N PRO A 7 -3.31 36.87 -20.79
CA PRO A 7 -2.77 35.55 -21.11
C PRO A 7 -3.08 34.55 -20.00
N TYR A 8 -3.26 33.28 -20.35
CA TYR A 8 -3.50 32.20 -19.39
C TYR A 8 -2.83 30.90 -19.82
N VAL A 9 -2.63 30.00 -18.86
CA VAL A 9 -2.05 28.68 -19.09
C VAL A 9 -3.16 27.68 -19.35
N ARG A 10 -2.96 26.80 -20.33
CA ARG A 10 -3.87 25.69 -20.63
C ARG A 10 -3.09 24.38 -20.61
N ILE A 11 -3.63 23.37 -19.92
CA ILE A 11 -3.10 22.00 -20.03
C ILE A 11 -3.57 21.44 -21.38
N VAL A 12 -2.61 21.04 -22.21
CA VAL A 12 -2.86 20.41 -23.52
C VAL A 12 -3.01 18.91 -23.36
N GLU A 13 -2.18 18.31 -22.51
CA GLU A 13 -2.28 16.90 -22.14
C GLU A 13 -2.16 16.74 -20.62
N GLN A 14 -3.16 16.10 -20.01
CA GLN A 14 -3.17 15.76 -18.59
C GLN A 14 -2.22 14.58 -18.30
N PRO A 15 -1.76 14.38 -17.05
CA PRO A 15 -1.12 13.13 -16.67
C PRO A 15 -2.10 11.95 -16.80
N THR A 16 -1.56 10.75 -17.00
CA THR A 16 -2.36 9.52 -17.04
C THR A 16 -3.16 9.32 -15.76
N SER A 17 -4.39 8.84 -15.90
CA SER A 17 -5.23 8.41 -14.79
C SER A 17 -4.79 7.05 -14.21
N GLN A 18 -3.91 6.32 -14.92
CA GLN A 18 -3.39 5.06 -14.41
C GLN A 18 -2.43 5.30 -13.23
N PRO A 19 -2.61 4.57 -12.11
CA PRO A 19 -1.70 4.70 -10.97
C PRO A 19 -0.25 4.37 -11.34
N MET A 20 0.69 5.18 -10.84
CA MET A 20 2.11 4.98 -11.05
C MET A 20 2.85 4.84 -9.72
N ARG A 21 3.95 4.10 -9.70
CA ARG A 21 4.67 3.87 -8.43
C ARG A 21 5.50 5.09 -8.04
N PHE A 22 5.19 5.69 -6.89
CA PHE A 22 6.06 6.68 -6.28
C PHE A 22 7.25 5.96 -5.63
N ARG A 23 8.46 6.50 -5.77
CA ARG A 23 9.69 5.82 -5.35
C ARG A 23 10.32 6.47 -4.14
N TYR A 24 10.74 5.68 -3.16
CA TYR A 24 11.54 6.20 -2.06
C TYR A 24 12.96 6.53 -2.54
N GLU A 25 13.56 7.54 -1.93
CA GLU A 25 14.96 7.91 -2.19
C GLU A 25 15.94 6.73 -2.02
N CYS A 26 15.72 5.90 -1.00
CA CYS A 26 16.55 4.74 -0.71
C CYS A 26 16.45 3.61 -1.75
N GLU A 27 15.55 3.69 -2.74
CA GLU A 27 15.48 2.72 -3.84
C GLU A 27 16.57 2.95 -4.90
N GLY A 28 17.26 4.10 -4.89
CA GLY A 28 18.38 4.40 -5.80
C GLY A 28 18.02 4.50 -7.28
N ARG A 29 16.73 4.51 -7.63
CA ARG A 29 16.23 4.59 -9.02
C ARG A 29 15.57 5.93 -9.27
N SER A 30 15.67 6.41 -10.51
CA SER A 30 15.20 7.73 -10.96
C SER A 30 13.69 7.95 -10.96
N GLY A 31 12.88 7.00 -10.45
CA GLY A 31 11.41 7.08 -10.49
C GLY A 31 10.79 6.44 -11.73
N SER A 32 9.47 6.23 -11.68
CA SER A 32 8.67 5.92 -12.88
C SER A 32 8.22 7.24 -13.52
N PRO A 33 8.38 7.43 -14.84
CA PRO A 33 8.02 8.69 -15.49
C PRO A 33 6.51 8.95 -15.43
N ILE A 34 6.14 10.22 -15.31
CA ILE A 34 4.76 10.70 -15.40
C ILE A 34 4.41 10.78 -16.88
N PHE A 35 3.61 9.83 -17.35
CA PHE A 35 3.11 9.82 -18.72
C PHE A 35 1.86 10.68 -18.89
N GLY A 36 1.61 11.11 -20.13
CA GLY A 36 0.39 11.79 -20.52
C GLY A 36 -0.80 10.84 -20.61
N ALA A 37 -2.01 11.39 -20.56
CA ALA A 37 -3.27 10.64 -20.60
C ALA A 37 -3.47 9.88 -21.92
N ASN A 38 -2.86 10.33 -23.01
CA ASN A 38 -2.93 9.66 -24.32
C ASN A 38 -1.71 8.77 -24.59
N SER A 39 -0.84 8.58 -23.60
CA SER A 39 0.37 7.78 -23.77
C SER A 39 0.03 6.32 -23.97
N THR A 40 0.66 5.71 -24.97
CA THR A 40 0.56 4.27 -25.29
C THR A 40 1.92 3.60 -25.11
N LEU A 41 1.98 2.28 -25.30
CA LEU A 41 3.24 1.54 -25.21
C LEU A 41 4.20 1.93 -26.35
N GLU A 42 3.65 2.15 -27.54
CA GLU A 42 4.38 2.48 -28.77
C GLU A 42 4.67 3.98 -28.88
N ASN A 43 3.72 4.83 -28.48
CA ASN A 43 3.84 6.27 -28.54
C ASN A 43 3.71 6.88 -27.14
N LYS A 44 4.86 7.20 -26.54
CA LYS A 44 4.93 7.79 -25.21
C LYS A 44 4.71 9.30 -25.28
N THR A 45 3.68 9.76 -24.61
CA THR A 45 3.36 11.18 -24.46
C THR A 45 3.49 11.60 -23.00
N TYR A 46 3.44 12.90 -22.72
CA TYR A 46 3.76 13.47 -21.42
C TYR A 46 2.83 14.63 -21.09
N PRO A 47 2.62 14.95 -19.80
CA PRO A 47 1.89 16.15 -19.42
C PRO A 47 2.47 17.37 -20.14
N SER A 48 1.60 18.19 -20.70
CA SER A 48 2.02 19.34 -21.50
C SER A 48 1.09 20.53 -21.30
N ILE A 49 1.66 21.72 -21.43
CA ILE A 49 0.93 22.99 -21.33
C ILE A 49 1.21 23.87 -22.54
N GLU A 50 0.35 24.86 -22.73
CA GLU A 50 0.60 26.02 -23.58
C GLU A 50 0.17 27.31 -22.87
N ILE A 51 0.67 28.44 -23.36
CA ILE A 51 0.24 29.77 -22.95
C ILE A 51 -0.61 30.34 -24.07
N VAL A 52 -1.85 30.69 -23.76
CA VAL A 52 -2.77 31.32 -24.70
C VAL A 52 -2.67 32.84 -24.55
N GLY A 53 -2.55 33.56 -25.67
CA GLY A 53 -2.52 35.03 -25.71
C GLY A 53 -1.17 35.67 -25.38
N TYR A 54 -0.08 34.91 -25.42
CA TYR A 54 1.28 35.43 -25.24
C TYR A 54 2.26 34.76 -26.20
N ALA A 55 3.21 35.54 -26.72
CA ALA A 55 4.31 35.07 -27.55
C ALA A 55 5.62 35.67 -27.01
N GLY A 56 6.61 34.82 -26.71
CA GLY A 56 7.89 35.23 -26.14
C GLY A 56 8.49 34.18 -25.21
N ASN A 57 9.45 34.61 -24.40
CA ASN A 57 10.08 33.76 -23.40
C ASN A 57 9.20 33.67 -22.14
N ALA A 58 9.20 32.52 -21.49
CA ALA A 58 8.51 32.27 -20.24
C ALA A 58 9.26 31.26 -19.38
N VAL A 59 9.04 31.32 -18.07
CA VAL A 59 9.51 30.33 -17.11
C VAL A 59 8.31 29.60 -16.53
N VAL A 60 8.35 28.27 -16.54
CA VAL A 60 7.38 27.44 -15.81
C VAL A 60 8.05 26.82 -14.59
N ILE A 61 7.34 26.86 -13.47
CA ILE A 61 7.66 26.18 -12.22
C ILE A 61 6.56 25.15 -11.97
N ILE A 62 6.95 23.89 -11.78
CA ILE A 62 6.04 22.78 -11.49
C ILE A 62 6.34 22.24 -10.10
N SER A 63 5.32 22.20 -9.25
CA SER A 63 5.41 21.64 -7.89
C SER A 63 4.23 20.69 -7.62
N CYS A 64 4.38 19.80 -6.64
CA CYS A 64 3.28 18.95 -6.20
C CYS A 64 2.41 19.67 -5.16
N VAL A 65 1.09 19.58 -5.32
CA VAL A 65 0.10 20.05 -4.36
C VAL A 65 -0.85 18.92 -3.96
N THR A 66 -1.59 19.10 -2.86
CA THR A 66 -2.63 18.16 -2.43
C THR A 66 -3.69 17.94 -3.50
N LYS A 67 -4.35 16.79 -3.48
CA LYS A 67 -5.39 16.43 -4.47
C LYS A 67 -6.60 17.36 -4.43
N ASP A 68 -7.03 17.75 -3.23
CA ASP A 68 -8.26 18.52 -3.01
C ASP A 68 -7.97 19.96 -2.54
N PRO A 69 -8.87 20.92 -2.83
CA PRO A 69 -8.79 22.28 -2.29
C PRO A 69 -8.91 22.32 -0.76
N PRO A 70 -8.27 23.28 -0.06
CA PRO A 70 -7.31 24.26 -0.60
C PRO A 70 -6.01 23.55 -1.00
N PHE A 71 -5.54 23.76 -2.23
CA PHE A 71 -4.39 23.03 -2.79
C PHE A 71 -3.09 23.40 -2.05
N CYS A 72 -2.75 22.63 -1.03
CA CYS A 72 -1.62 22.87 -0.15
C CYS A 72 -0.33 22.27 -0.72
N PRO A 73 0.86 22.80 -0.36
CA PRO A 73 2.14 22.20 -0.71
C PRO A 73 2.24 20.74 -0.26
N GLN A 74 2.57 19.84 -1.20
CA GLN A 74 2.69 18.41 -0.93
C GLN A 74 4.15 18.05 -0.56
N PRO A 75 4.39 17.20 0.47
CA PRO A 75 5.75 16.80 0.87
C PRO A 75 6.59 16.08 -0.21
N HIS A 76 6.00 15.25 -1.05
CA HIS A 76 6.63 14.55 -2.17
C HIS A 76 7.36 15.50 -3.12
N LYS A 77 8.46 14.99 -3.68
CA LYS A 77 9.38 15.78 -4.49
C LYS A 77 9.27 15.36 -5.95
N LEU A 78 9.15 16.34 -6.85
CA LEU A 78 9.38 16.08 -8.28
C LEU A 78 10.85 15.85 -8.53
N VAL A 79 11.16 14.83 -9.33
CA VAL A 79 12.54 14.49 -9.72
C VAL A 79 12.59 14.23 -11.23
N GLY A 80 13.66 14.69 -11.86
CA GLY A 80 13.78 14.75 -13.31
C GLY A 80 14.93 15.67 -13.72
N THR A 81 15.12 15.84 -15.03
CA THR A 81 16.25 16.60 -15.60
C THR A 81 16.28 18.06 -15.12
N ASP A 82 15.14 18.73 -15.12
CA ASP A 82 15.01 20.15 -14.77
C ASP A 82 14.54 20.34 -13.30
N CYS A 83 14.70 19.31 -12.46
CA CYS A 83 14.18 19.31 -11.09
C CYS A 83 15.26 19.60 -10.05
N GLN A 84 15.00 20.58 -9.18
CA GLN A 84 15.82 20.89 -8.02
C GLN A 84 14.91 21.13 -6.80
N TYR A 85 15.35 20.67 -5.63
CA TYR A 85 14.60 20.82 -4.36
C TYR A 85 13.12 20.35 -4.42
N GLY A 86 12.83 19.37 -5.29
CA GLY A 86 11.48 18.80 -5.43
C GLY A 86 10.51 19.61 -6.31
N VAL A 87 11.04 20.52 -7.13
CA VAL A 87 10.31 21.39 -8.07
C VAL A 87 11.01 21.34 -9.42
N CYS A 88 10.24 21.30 -10.52
CA CYS A 88 10.76 21.44 -11.87
C CYS A 88 10.75 22.91 -12.28
N LYS A 89 11.85 23.45 -12.79
CA LYS A 89 11.91 24.82 -13.32
C LYS A 89 12.47 24.79 -14.74
N LYS A 90 11.69 25.27 -15.71
CA LYS A 90 12.08 25.27 -17.12
C LYS A 90 11.87 26.64 -17.77
N LEU A 91 12.92 27.16 -18.38
CA LEU A 91 12.86 28.31 -19.27
C LEU A 91 12.54 27.82 -20.69
N PHE A 92 11.61 28.47 -21.37
CA PHE A 92 11.21 28.10 -22.72
C PHE A 92 10.74 29.31 -23.53
N ASN A 93 10.69 29.14 -24.84
CA ASN A 93 10.03 30.08 -25.74
C ASN A 93 8.71 29.49 -26.23
N THR A 94 7.71 30.34 -26.44
CA THR A 94 6.38 29.93 -26.92
C THR A 94 6.39 29.17 -28.25
N GLU A 95 7.43 29.32 -29.08
CA GLU A 95 7.62 28.52 -30.31
C GLU A 95 7.81 27.01 -30.04
N GLN A 96 8.19 26.64 -28.82
CA GLN A 96 8.35 25.24 -28.39
C GLN A 96 7.04 24.61 -27.89
N MET A 97 5.92 25.36 -27.90
CA MET A 97 4.65 24.87 -27.40
C MET A 97 3.96 23.93 -28.41
N PRO A 98 3.21 22.91 -27.95
CA PRO A 98 2.93 22.58 -26.55
C PRO A 98 4.18 22.07 -25.81
N LEU A 99 4.43 22.62 -24.62
CA LEU A 99 5.62 22.29 -23.85
C LEU A 99 5.38 21.01 -23.05
N ALA A 100 5.96 19.92 -23.52
CA ALA A 100 5.90 18.62 -22.85
C ALA A 100 6.97 18.47 -21.76
N PHE A 101 6.57 17.90 -20.61
CA PHE A 101 7.44 17.68 -19.46
C PHE A 101 7.87 16.22 -19.34
N GLN A 102 8.89 15.88 -20.13
CA GLN A 102 9.49 14.54 -20.13
C GLN A 102 10.33 14.31 -18.86
N ASN A 103 10.57 13.03 -18.53
CA ASN A 103 11.45 12.62 -17.45
C ASN A 103 11.10 13.16 -16.05
N LEU A 104 9.85 13.60 -15.84
CA LEU A 104 9.34 13.89 -14.50
C LEU A 104 8.89 12.61 -13.81
N SER A 105 9.18 12.48 -12.53
CA SER A 105 8.70 11.41 -11.67
C SER A 105 8.55 11.89 -10.23
N ILE A 106 7.93 11.06 -9.39
CA ILE A 106 7.60 11.42 -8.01
C ILE A 106 8.46 10.62 -7.03
N ARG A 107 9.19 11.35 -6.19
CA ARG A 107 9.92 10.81 -5.04
C ARG A 107 9.04 10.86 -3.79
N HIS A 108 8.70 9.68 -3.28
CA HIS A 108 7.90 9.48 -2.08
C HIS A 108 8.70 9.86 -0.84
N VAL A 109 8.07 10.66 0.04
CA VAL A 109 8.63 11.11 1.32
C VAL A 109 8.01 10.27 2.43
N LYS A 110 8.86 9.70 3.29
CA LYS A 110 8.41 8.89 4.43
C LYS A 110 7.66 9.76 5.43
N LYS A 111 6.63 9.20 6.09
CA LYS A 111 5.80 9.90 7.08
C LYS A 111 6.62 10.66 8.14
N LYS A 112 7.66 10.02 8.68
CA LYS A 112 8.58 10.62 9.66
C LYS A 112 9.38 11.85 9.17
N ASN A 113 9.45 12.10 7.87
CA ASN A 113 10.20 13.21 7.27
C ASN A 113 9.28 14.30 6.71
N ILE A 114 7.95 14.18 6.84
CA ILE A 114 6.99 15.14 6.27
C ILE A 114 7.25 16.54 6.81
N GLU A 115 7.33 16.67 8.14
CA GLU A 115 7.50 17.97 8.79
C GLU A 115 8.78 18.67 8.32
N SER A 116 9.92 17.97 8.31
CA SER A 116 11.19 18.54 7.85
C SER A 116 11.14 18.99 6.38
N VAL A 117 10.47 18.22 5.51
CA VAL A 117 10.37 18.56 4.09
C VAL A 117 9.42 19.73 3.86
N LEU A 118 8.31 19.81 4.60
CA LEU A 118 7.42 20.96 4.51
C LEU A 118 8.09 22.24 5.02
N THR A 119 8.90 22.17 6.07
CA THR A 119 9.72 23.30 6.54
C THR A 119 10.75 23.75 5.49
N GLU A 120 11.40 22.80 4.80
CA GLU A 120 12.28 23.12 3.66
C GLU A 120 11.51 23.84 2.54
N ARG A 121 10.30 23.36 2.20
CA ARG A 121 9.45 24.00 1.18
C ARG A 121 8.99 25.40 1.59
N GLU A 122 8.69 25.61 2.87
CA GLU A 122 8.33 26.92 3.42
C GLU A 122 9.51 27.90 3.29
N ALA A 123 10.73 27.47 3.65
CA ALA A 123 11.94 28.28 3.49
C ALA A 123 12.21 28.66 2.03
N LEU A 124 11.92 27.74 1.09
CA LEU A 124 12.01 27.97 -0.35
C LEU A 124 10.81 28.72 -0.95
N ARG A 125 9.80 29.05 -0.14
CA ARG A 125 8.55 29.74 -0.55
C ARG A 125 7.79 28.99 -1.66
N ILE A 126 7.80 27.66 -1.62
CA ILE A 126 7.07 26.81 -2.56
C ILE A 126 5.62 26.65 -2.08
N ASP A 127 4.80 27.65 -2.34
CA ASP A 127 3.36 27.65 -2.04
C ASP A 127 2.58 28.36 -3.15
N PRO A 128 2.15 27.62 -4.19
CA PRO A 128 1.52 28.21 -5.36
C PRO A 128 0.22 28.96 -5.07
N PHE A 129 -0.52 28.52 -4.05
CA PHE A 129 -1.84 29.03 -3.70
C PHE A 129 -1.87 29.85 -2.41
N ARG A 130 -0.70 30.08 -1.79
CA ARG A 130 -0.55 30.85 -0.54
C ARG A 130 -1.42 30.29 0.59
N THR A 131 -1.54 28.97 0.68
CA THR A 131 -2.33 28.28 1.71
C THR A 131 -1.60 28.18 3.04
N GLY A 132 -0.29 28.44 3.06
CA GLY A 132 0.58 28.25 4.21
C GLY A 132 0.94 26.79 4.45
N PHE A 133 1.60 26.54 5.59
CA PHE A 133 2.17 25.24 5.97
C PHE A 133 1.59 24.68 7.28
N ASN A 134 0.44 25.18 7.74
CA ASN A 134 -0.16 24.76 9.02
C ASN A 134 -0.53 23.28 9.05
N HIS A 135 -0.83 22.68 7.89
CA HIS A 135 -1.10 21.23 7.76
C HIS A 135 0.09 20.35 8.13
N ARG A 136 1.31 20.90 8.26
CA ARG A 136 2.47 20.16 8.79
C ARG A 136 2.27 19.67 10.22
N SER A 137 1.40 20.32 11.00
CA SER A 137 1.10 19.96 12.40
C SER A 137 0.32 18.65 12.52
N ASP A 138 -0.50 18.32 11.52
CA ASP A 138 -1.20 17.04 11.42
C ASP A 138 -0.75 16.28 10.18
N THR A 139 0.48 15.75 10.25
CA THR A 139 1.05 14.93 9.17
C THR A 139 0.25 13.67 8.88
N SER A 140 -0.67 13.26 9.77
CA SER A 140 -1.50 12.06 9.59
C SER A 140 -2.67 12.29 8.64
N ALA A 141 -3.16 13.53 8.53
CA ALA A 141 -4.21 13.93 7.61
C ALA A 141 -3.72 14.17 6.16
N ILE A 142 -2.40 14.22 5.93
CA ILE A 142 -1.84 14.43 4.59
C ILE A 142 -1.89 13.14 3.79
N ASP A 143 -2.64 13.15 2.69
CA ASP A 143 -2.64 12.05 1.72
C ASP A 143 -1.27 11.96 1.00
N LEU A 144 -0.63 10.79 1.12
CA LEU A 144 0.66 10.46 0.49
C LEU A 144 0.50 9.56 -0.74
N TYR A 145 -0.74 9.29 -1.13
CA TYR A 145 -1.09 8.36 -2.19
C TYR A 145 -1.74 9.06 -3.38
N SER A 146 -2.11 10.33 -3.25
CA SER A 146 -2.53 11.15 -4.36
C SER A 146 -1.98 12.58 -4.27
N LEU A 147 -1.73 13.18 -5.42
CA LEU A 147 -1.29 14.57 -5.55
C LEU A 147 -1.66 15.12 -6.92
N ARG A 148 -1.58 16.44 -7.10
CA ARG A 148 -1.68 17.11 -8.41
C ARG A 148 -0.37 17.83 -8.75
N LEU A 149 -0.09 17.98 -10.05
CA LEU A 149 0.93 18.91 -10.52
C LEU A 149 0.34 20.32 -10.56
N CYS A 150 1.01 21.30 -9.97
CA CYS A 150 0.67 22.71 -10.11
C CYS A 150 1.66 23.38 -11.06
N PHE A 151 1.16 24.07 -12.07
CA PHE A 151 1.94 24.83 -13.04
C PHE A 151 1.83 26.33 -12.72
N GLN A 152 2.95 26.95 -12.39
CA GLN A 152 3.08 28.40 -12.23
C GLN A 152 3.93 28.93 -13.39
N VAL A 153 3.36 29.82 -14.20
CA VAL A 153 4.05 30.38 -15.36
C VAL A 153 4.30 31.86 -15.13
N PHE A 154 5.52 32.28 -15.42
CA PHE A 154 5.96 33.66 -15.37
C PHE A 154 6.38 34.08 -16.77
N ILE A 155 5.73 35.11 -17.30
CA ILE A 155 6.06 35.66 -18.63
C ILE A 155 7.00 36.86 -18.47
N ASP A 156 7.81 37.09 -19.50
CA ASP A 156 8.74 38.21 -19.55
C ASP A 156 7.97 39.55 -19.61
N ASP A 157 8.38 40.52 -18.81
CA ASP A 157 7.97 41.91 -19.02
C ASP A 157 8.89 42.52 -20.09
N LYS A 158 8.39 43.44 -20.92
CA LYS A 158 9.13 44.12 -22.00
C LYS A 158 10.37 44.92 -21.53
N LYS A 159 10.70 44.86 -20.23
CA LYS A 159 11.83 45.49 -19.55
C LYS A 159 12.93 44.49 -19.14
N GLY A 160 12.77 43.21 -19.44
CA GLY A 160 13.69 42.13 -19.07
C GLY A 160 13.41 41.61 -17.66
N GLY A 161 12.85 40.41 -17.57
CA GLY A 161 12.62 39.69 -16.32
C GLY A 161 11.26 38.97 -16.29
N PHE A 162 11.23 37.78 -15.69
CA PHE A 162 10.02 36.97 -15.51
C PHE A 162 9.22 37.41 -14.28
N THR A 163 8.69 38.64 -14.30
CA THR A 163 8.04 39.26 -13.14
C THR A 163 6.51 39.16 -13.16
N ASN A 164 5.90 38.75 -14.27
CA ASN A 164 4.45 38.70 -14.43
C ASN A 164 3.93 37.26 -14.27
N PRO A 165 3.42 36.87 -13.08
CA PRO A 165 2.83 35.55 -12.89
C PRO A 165 1.45 35.46 -13.56
N LEU A 166 1.22 34.35 -14.25
CA LEU A 166 -0.12 33.92 -14.66
C LEU A 166 -0.78 33.16 -13.51
N ASP A 167 -2.10 33.05 -13.55
CA ASP A 167 -2.87 32.34 -12.53
C ASP A 167 -2.44 30.85 -12.50
N PRO A 168 -2.04 30.29 -11.34
CA PRO A 168 -1.62 28.90 -11.25
C PRO A 168 -2.75 27.93 -11.63
N ILE A 169 -2.40 26.86 -12.32
CA ILE A 169 -3.35 25.80 -12.69
C ILE A 169 -2.86 24.44 -12.20
N VAL A 170 -3.80 23.54 -11.89
CA VAL A 170 -3.50 22.17 -11.43
C VAL A 170 -3.92 21.12 -12.45
N SER A 171 -3.15 20.04 -12.54
CA SER A 171 -3.48 18.87 -13.35
C SER A 171 -4.60 18.02 -12.73
N GLU A 172 -5.05 17.01 -13.45
CA GLU A 172 -5.75 15.87 -12.85
C GLU A 172 -4.87 15.15 -11.79
N PRO A 173 -5.47 14.46 -10.81
CA PRO A 173 -4.72 13.77 -9.76
C PRO A 173 -3.87 12.63 -10.31
N ILE A 174 -2.71 12.44 -9.71
CA ILE A 174 -1.82 11.32 -9.92
C ILE A 174 -1.86 10.45 -8.68
N TYR A 175 -2.07 9.15 -8.85
CA TYR A 175 -2.19 8.19 -7.76
C TYR A 175 -0.96 7.27 -7.65
N ASP A 176 -0.55 6.96 -6.42
CA ASP A 176 0.47 5.96 -6.15
C ASP A 176 -0.10 4.55 -6.39
N LYS A 177 0.50 3.81 -7.32
CA LYS A 177 0.17 2.41 -7.59
C LYS A 177 0.27 1.53 -6.35
N LYS A 178 1.14 1.88 -5.39
CA LYS A 178 1.27 1.10 -4.15
C LYS A 178 0.02 1.18 -3.26
N ALA A 179 -0.74 2.27 -3.33
CA ALA A 179 -2.01 2.41 -2.62
C ALA A 179 -3.21 2.00 -3.47
N MET A 180 -3.12 2.18 -4.79
CA MET A 180 -4.15 1.77 -5.74
C MET A 180 -3.90 0.37 -6.31
N SER A 181 -3.34 -0.56 -5.53
CA SER A 181 -3.15 -1.94 -6.02
C SER A 181 -4.52 -2.55 -6.35
N GLU A 182 -4.59 -3.34 -7.41
CA GLU A 182 -5.82 -4.06 -7.75
C GLU A 182 -6.22 -4.97 -6.58
N LEU A 183 -7.51 -5.03 -6.28
CA LEU A 183 -8.03 -6.00 -5.34
C LEU A 183 -8.26 -7.31 -6.07
N LYS A 184 -7.62 -8.38 -5.60
CA LYS A 184 -7.81 -9.70 -6.19
C LYS A 184 -7.83 -10.77 -5.12
N ILE A 185 -8.91 -11.54 -5.14
CA ILE A 185 -9.00 -12.79 -4.39
C ILE A 185 -8.24 -13.84 -5.20
N VAL A 186 -7.23 -14.45 -4.57
CA VAL A 186 -6.45 -15.55 -5.16
C VAL A 186 -7.14 -16.88 -4.85
N HIS A 187 -7.62 -17.04 -3.61
CA HIS A 187 -8.30 -18.24 -3.18
C HIS A 187 -9.17 -17.99 -1.94
N VAL A 188 -10.23 -18.77 -1.75
CA VAL A 188 -11.06 -18.79 -0.54
C VAL A 188 -11.20 -20.24 -0.09
N CYS A 189 -11.28 -20.49 1.22
CA CYS A 189 -11.55 -21.85 1.73
C CYS A 189 -12.70 -22.51 0.98
N ALA A 190 -12.52 -23.76 0.56
CA ALA A 190 -13.56 -24.55 -0.10
C ALA A 190 -14.69 -25.00 0.85
N CYS A 191 -14.48 -24.85 2.17
CA CYS A 191 -15.46 -25.17 3.18
C CYS A 191 -16.67 -24.22 3.08
N PRO A 192 -17.91 -24.74 2.93
CA PRO A 192 -19.11 -23.90 2.99
C PRO A 192 -19.29 -23.29 4.37
N ALA A 193 -19.86 -22.10 4.45
CA ALA A 193 -20.25 -21.50 5.72
C ALA A 193 -21.57 -22.08 6.23
N SER A 194 -21.69 -22.19 7.55
CA SER A 194 -23.00 -22.36 8.19
C SER A 194 -23.88 -21.14 7.92
N VAL A 195 -25.20 -21.31 7.76
CA VAL A 195 -26.16 -20.18 7.68
C VAL A 195 -26.04 -19.20 8.84
N ASN A 196 -25.50 -19.62 9.99
CA ASN A 196 -25.30 -18.74 11.13
C ASN A 196 -24.13 -17.78 10.94
N GLY A 197 -23.19 -18.06 10.03
CA GLY A 197 -21.99 -17.25 9.87
C GLY A 197 -21.11 -17.27 11.12
N ASP A 198 -20.99 -18.42 11.77
CA ASP A 198 -20.26 -18.62 13.04
C ASP A 198 -18.95 -19.40 12.85
N THR A 199 -18.63 -19.76 11.61
CA THR A 199 -17.45 -20.53 11.26
C THR A 199 -16.38 -19.58 10.72
N GLU A 200 -15.14 -19.72 11.17
CA GLU A 200 -14.02 -18.93 10.65
C GLU A 200 -13.55 -19.51 9.30
N HIS A 201 -13.26 -18.62 8.35
CA HIS A 201 -12.74 -18.96 7.03
C HIS A 201 -11.46 -18.15 6.73
N ILE A 202 -10.68 -18.64 5.78
CA ILE A 202 -9.47 -17.96 5.30
C ILE A 202 -9.62 -17.60 3.83
N LEU A 203 -9.24 -16.36 3.49
CA LEU A 203 -9.14 -15.85 2.13
C LEU A 203 -7.69 -15.45 1.84
N LEU A 204 -7.16 -15.92 0.71
CA LEU A 204 -5.87 -15.51 0.16
C LEU A 204 -6.10 -14.45 -0.91
N CYS A 205 -5.31 -13.39 -0.90
CA CYS A 205 -5.45 -12.25 -1.82
C CYS A 205 -4.10 -11.67 -2.25
N GLU A 206 -4.16 -10.85 -3.30
CA GLU A 206 -3.08 -9.90 -3.58
C GLU A 206 -2.99 -8.83 -2.47
N LYS A 207 -1.94 -8.02 -2.53
CA LYS A 207 -1.59 -7.12 -1.43
C LYS A 207 -2.69 -6.10 -1.14
N ILE A 208 -3.20 -6.11 0.09
CA ILE A 208 -4.23 -5.20 0.61
C ILE A 208 -3.70 -4.21 1.65
N ILE A 209 -4.49 -3.16 1.94
CA ILE A 209 -4.27 -2.25 3.06
C ILE A 209 -5.19 -2.69 4.20
N LYS A 210 -4.61 -3.09 5.33
CA LYS A 210 -5.33 -3.70 6.47
C LYS A 210 -6.47 -2.83 7.03
N ASP A 211 -6.31 -1.50 7.01
CA ASP A 211 -7.27 -0.54 7.57
C ASP A 211 -8.25 0.01 6.52
N ASP A 212 -8.18 -0.50 5.28
CA ASP A 212 -8.94 -0.02 4.13
C ASP A 212 -9.36 -1.21 3.25
N ILE A 213 -10.00 -2.19 3.88
CA ILE A 213 -10.48 -3.39 3.22
C ILE A 213 -11.72 -3.94 3.94
N LEU A 214 -12.69 -4.39 3.15
CA LEU A 214 -13.87 -5.12 3.58
C LEU A 214 -14.02 -6.38 2.73
N ILE A 215 -14.65 -7.40 3.29
CA ILE A 215 -15.05 -8.60 2.55
C ILE A 215 -16.57 -8.56 2.42
N ARG A 216 -17.05 -8.32 1.20
CA ARG A 216 -18.46 -8.18 0.84
C ARG A 216 -19.01 -9.54 0.41
N PHE A 217 -20.15 -9.91 0.97
CA PHE A 217 -20.97 -11.04 0.55
C PHE A 217 -22.24 -10.53 -0.09
N TYR A 218 -22.68 -11.14 -1.18
CA TYR A 218 -23.95 -10.78 -1.79
C TYR A 218 -24.56 -11.92 -2.59
N GLU A 219 -25.88 -11.93 -2.69
CA GLU A 219 -26.65 -12.88 -3.50
C GLU A 219 -27.32 -12.15 -4.66
N VAL A 220 -27.29 -12.77 -5.85
CA VAL A 220 -27.90 -12.23 -7.06
C VAL A 220 -29.03 -13.14 -7.52
N LYS A 221 -30.20 -12.55 -7.80
CA LYS A 221 -31.32 -13.24 -8.43
C LYS A 221 -31.87 -12.37 -9.54
N ASN A 222 -32.04 -12.93 -10.75
CA ASN A 222 -32.47 -12.19 -11.94
C ASN A 222 -31.64 -10.92 -12.18
N GLU A 223 -30.31 -11.04 -12.08
CA GLU A 223 -29.34 -9.94 -12.24
C GLU A 223 -29.45 -8.80 -11.20
N GLN A 224 -30.28 -8.96 -10.17
CA GLN A 224 -30.42 -8.01 -9.09
C GLN A 224 -29.82 -8.55 -7.79
N ILE A 225 -29.08 -7.72 -7.07
CA ILE A 225 -28.58 -8.04 -5.73
C ILE A 225 -29.78 -8.04 -4.77
N ILE A 226 -30.08 -9.20 -4.19
CA ILE A 226 -31.22 -9.38 -3.27
C ILE A 226 -30.78 -9.40 -1.80
N TRP A 227 -29.49 -9.62 -1.56
CA TRP A 227 -28.88 -9.55 -0.23
C TRP A 227 -27.43 -9.09 -0.37
N GLU A 228 -26.98 -8.27 0.56
CA GLU A 228 -25.59 -7.83 0.71
C GLU A 228 -25.28 -7.70 2.21
N ASP A 229 -24.12 -8.18 2.61
CA ASP A 229 -23.58 -7.97 3.95
C ASP A 229 -22.04 -8.09 3.97
N PHE A 230 -21.40 -7.81 5.09
CA PHE A 230 -19.94 -7.82 5.23
C PHE A 230 -19.48 -8.82 6.29
N ALA A 231 -18.39 -9.53 6.00
CA ALA A 231 -17.77 -10.39 7.00
C ALA A 231 -17.07 -9.58 8.09
N SER A 232 -17.01 -10.18 9.28
CA SER A 232 -16.31 -9.62 10.43
C SER A 232 -14.90 -10.21 10.55
N PHE A 233 -13.92 -9.34 10.80
CA PHE A 233 -12.55 -9.68 11.14
C PHE A 233 -11.90 -8.48 11.83
N GLU A 234 -10.84 -8.72 12.58
CA GLU A 234 -10.01 -7.70 13.20
C GLU A 234 -8.72 -7.44 12.41
N MET A 235 -8.06 -6.34 12.73
CA MET A 235 -6.78 -5.95 12.12
C MET A 235 -5.68 -7.02 12.27
N ASN A 236 -5.73 -7.81 13.34
CA ASN A 236 -4.79 -8.90 13.61
C ASN A 236 -5.04 -10.14 12.74
N ASP A 237 -6.24 -10.29 12.18
CA ASP A 237 -6.62 -11.40 11.32
C ASP A 237 -6.09 -11.25 9.89
N VAL A 238 -5.58 -10.05 9.55
CA VAL A 238 -4.93 -9.76 8.29
C VAL A 238 -3.47 -10.24 8.33
N HIS A 239 -3.23 -11.45 7.84
CA HIS A 239 -1.88 -12.02 7.78
C HIS A 239 -1.06 -11.40 6.63
N LYS A 240 -0.07 -10.59 7.00
CA LYS A 240 0.96 -10.02 6.10
C LYS A 240 0.40 -9.32 4.85
N GLN A 241 -0.82 -8.77 4.94
CA GLN A 241 -1.50 -8.08 3.84
C GLN A 241 -1.82 -8.97 2.63
N THR A 242 -1.80 -10.30 2.76
CA THR A 242 -2.03 -11.24 1.65
C THR A 242 -2.98 -12.38 2.01
N ALA A 243 -3.45 -12.43 3.26
CA ALA A 243 -4.51 -13.31 3.68
C ALA A 243 -5.34 -12.66 4.78
N ILE A 244 -6.60 -13.05 4.89
CA ILE A 244 -7.53 -12.59 5.92
C ILE A 244 -8.22 -13.82 6.51
N ALA A 245 -8.14 -14.00 7.82
CA ALA A 245 -9.07 -14.85 8.55
C ALA A 245 -10.33 -14.02 8.85
N PHE A 246 -11.52 -14.58 8.59
CA PHE A 246 -12.76 -13.83 8.71
C PHE A 246 -13.93 -14.74 9.07
N THR A 247 -14.98 -14.14 9.62
CA THR A 247 -16.25 -14.82 9.90
C THR A 247 -17.32 -14.29 8.93
N PRO A 248 -17.92 -15.14 8.08
CA PRO A 248 -18.95 -14.73 7.12
C PRO A 248 -20.16 -14.12 7.84
N PRO A 249 -20.87 -13.16 7.23
CA PRO A 249 -22.08 -12.61 7.83
C PRO A 249 -23.19 -13.67 7.91
N PRO A 250 -24.10 -13.61 8.89
CA PRO A 250 -25.20 -14.56 8.97
C PRO A 250 -26.12 -14.45 7.74
N TYR A 251 -26.36 -15.55 7.02
CA TYR A 251 -27.25 -15.56 5.85
C TYR A 251 -28.71 -15.20 6.25
N PRO A 252 -29.45 -14.36 5.52
CA PRO A 252 -30.76 -13.82 5.93
C PRO A 252 -31.82 -14.88 6.21
N ILE A 253 -31.80 -16.00 5.48
CA ILE A 253 -32.79 -17.08 5.62
C ILE A 253 -32.14 -18.26 6.34
N LYS A 254 -32.49 -18.51 7.61
CA LYS A 254 -31.85 -19.57 8.41
C LYS A 254 -32.32 -20.98 8.11
N ASN A 255 -33.55 -21.13 7.63
CA ASN A 255 -34.22 -22.42 7.42
C ASN A 255 -34.08 -22.93 5.99
N ILE A 256 -32.91 -22.75 5.36
CA ILE A 256 -32.64 -23.35 4.06
C ILE A 256 -32.51 -24.87 4.18
N THR A 257 -33.04 -25.60 3.22
CA THR A 257 -32.91 -27.07 3.13
C THR A 257 -31.81 -27.51 2.17
N GLU A 258 -31.45 -26.63 1.23
CA GLU A 258 -30.42 -26.85 0.23
C GLU A 258 -29.34 -25.76 0.34
N PRO A 259 -28.10 -26.04 -0.08
CA PRO A 259 -27.05 -25.02 -0.11
C PRO A 259 -27.41 -23.83 -1.00
N VAL A 260 -27.03 -22.64 -0.58
CA VAL A 260 -27.24 -21.39 -1.32
C VAL A 260 -25.90 -20.88 -1.82
N ASP A 261 -25.80 -20.64 -3.13
CA ASP A 261 -24.64 -20.02 -3.76
C ASP A 261 -24.78 -18.49 -3.70
N VAL A 262 -23.72 -17.85 -3.21
CA VAL A 262 -23.56 -16.40 -3.11
C VAL A 262 -22.21 -16.00 -3.72
N PHE A 263 -21.90 -14.71 -3.72
CA PHE A 263 -20.59 -14.20 -4.12
C PHE A 263 -19.86 -13.57 -2.95
N ILE A 264 -18.54 -13.74 -2.94
CA ILE A 264 -17.59 -13.05 -2.05
C ILE A 264 -16.69 -12.14 -2.88
N GLN A 265 -16.44 -10.93 -2.38
CA GLN A 265 -15.68 -9.90 -3.08
C GLN A 265 -14.89 -9.04 -2.09
N LEU A 266 -13.67 -8.64 -2.44
CA LEU A 266 -12.96 -7.62 -1.69
C LEU A 266 -13.46 -6.24 -2.09
N LYS A 267 -13.69 -5.36 -1.12
CA LYS A 267 -14.07 -3.96 -1.33
C LYS A 267 -13.12 -3.06 -0.57
N ARG A 268 -12.59 -2.03 -1.24
CA ARG A 268 -11.81 -0.97 -0.60
C ARG A 268 -12.72 0.23 -0.32
N PRO A 269 -12.94 0.60 0.96
CA PRO A 269 -13.79 1.74 1.30
C PRO A 269 -13.32 3.09 0.74
N SER A 270 -12.01 3.35 0.70
CA SER A 270 -11.46 4.66 0.34
C SER A 270 -11.76 5.12 -1.09
N ASP A 271 -11.79 4.19 -2.05
CA ASP A 271 -12.01 4.47 -3.47
C ASP A 271 -13.21 3.71 -4.06
N GLY A 272 -13.85 2.85 -3.28
CA GLY A 272 -14.97 2.01 -3.70
C GLY A 272 -14.55 0.87 -4.65
N LEU A 273 -13.25 0.61 -4.82
CA LEU A 273 -12.76 -0.44 -5.71
C LEU A 273 -13.24 -1.81 -5.24
N LEU A 274 -13.63 -2.65 -6.20
CA LEU A 274 -14.09 -4.01 -5.99
C LEU A 274 -13.15 -4.99 -6.71
N SER A 275 -12.87 -6.14 -6.11
CA SER A 275 -12.25 -7.26 -6.84
C SER A 275 -13.24 -7.91 -7.79
N GLU A 276 -12.77 -8.79 -8.68
CA GLU A 276 -13.67 -9.76 -9.31
C GLU A 276 -14.39 -10.61 -8.23
N PRO A 277 -15.68 -10.94 -8.43
CA PRO A 277 -16.43 -11.75 -7.49
C PRO A 277 -16.05 -13.23 -7.61
N VAL A 278 -15.99 -13.91 -6.47
CA VAL A 278 -15.72 -15.35 -6.38
C VAL A 278 -16.96 -16.06 -5.83
N PRO A 279 -17.38 -17.21 -6.35
CA PRO A 279 -18.48 -17.97 -5.77
C PRO A 279 -18.18 -18.43 -4.35
N PHE A 280 -19.17 -18.36 -3.48
CA PHE A 280 -19.13 -18.85 -2.11
C PHE A 280 -20.45 -19.54 -1.76
N ARG A 281 -20.47 -20.40 -0.73
CA ARG A 281 -21.65 -21.22 -0.44
C ARG A 281 -22.01 -21.23 1.04
N TYR A 282 -23.29 -21.02 1.32
CA TYR A 282 -23.90 -21.32 2.62
C TYR A 282 -24.54 -22.70 2.61
N SER A 283 -24.36 -23.44 3.69
CA SER A 283 -24.95 -24.76 3.91
C SER A 283 -26.02 -24.71 5.00
N PRO A 284 -27.07 -25.55 4.91
CA PRO A 284 -28.07 -25.70 5.96
C PRO A 284 -27.44 -25.98 7.32
N SER A 285 -28.01 -25.37 8.37
CA SER A 285 -27.69 -25.76 9.75
C SER A 285 -28.18 -27.20 9.98
N ILE A 286 -27.25 -28.13 10.14
CA ILE A 286 -27.59 -29.50 10.52
C ILE A 286 -28.11 -29.44 11.95
N SER A 287 -29.34 -29.91 12.20
CA SER A 287 -29.86 -29.96 13.57
C SER A 287 -29.00 -30.89 14.42
N GLU A 288 -28.78 -30.57 15.71
CA GLU A 288 -28.04 -31.44 16.65
C GLU A 288 -28.59 -32.88 16.65
N VAL A 289 -29.89 -33.03 16.41
CA VAL A 289 -30.60 -34.32 16.29
C VAL A 289 -30.18 -35.08 15.03
N GLU A 290 -30.03 -34.40 13.89
CA GLU A 290 -29.53 -35.02 12.66
C GLU A 290 -28.02 -35.31 12.71
N GLU A 291 -27.26 -34.48 13.43
CA GLU A 291 -25.85 -34.72 13.66
C GLU A 291 -25.62 -35.95 14.56
N LEU A 292 -26.45 -36.12 15.60
CA LEU A 292 -26.51 -37.34 16.41
C LEU A 292 -26.90 -38.55 15.57
N LYS A 293 -27.93 -38.44 14.72
CA LYS A 293 -28.34 -39.53 13.83
C LYS A 293 -27.22 -39.94 12.88
N ARG A 294 -26.49 -38.99 12.30
CA ARG A 294 -25.34 -39.28 11.43
C ARG A 294 -24.18 -39.93 12.19
N LYS A 295 -23.89 -39.49 13.43
CA LYS A 295 -22.88 -40.14 14.29
C LYS A 295 -23.27 -41.57 14.64
N ILE A 296 -24.53 -41.81 15.01
CA ILE A 296 -25.06 -43.15 15.32
C ILE A 296 -24.99 -44.04 14.07
N ASP A 297 -25.37 -43.52 12.90
CA ASP A 297 -25.37 -44.27 11.64
C ASP A 297 -23.92 -44.57 11.16
N SER A 298 -22.98 -43.64 11.37
CA SER A 298 -21.55 -43.84 11.12
C SER A 298 -20.96 -44.92 12.03
N SER A 299 -21.20 -44.86 13.34
CA SER A 299 -20.74 -45.88 14.29
C SER A 299 -21.37 -47.25 14.02
N SER A 300 -22.63 -47.29 13.59
CA SER A 300 -23.32 -48.53 13.22
C SER A 300 -22.70 -49.18 11.97
N ARG A 301 -22.31 -48.38 10.98
CA ARG A 301 -21.57 -48.87 9.79
C ARG A 301 -20.17 -49.37 10.13
N GLU A 302 -19.51 -48.75 11.10
CA GLU A 302 -18.19 -49.18 11.57
C GLU A 302 -18.26 -50.52 12.34
N ILE A 303 -19.27 -50.69 13.19
CA ILE A 303 -19.55 -51.97 13.89
C ILE A 303 -19.84 -53.10 12.89
N LEU A 304 -20.65 -52.83 11.85
CA LEU A 304 -20.94 -53.81 10.79
C LEU A 304 -19.69 -54.20 9.99
N ARG A 305 -18.77 -53.25 9.73
CA ARG A 305 -17.48 -53.55 9.07
C ARG A 305 -16.60 -54.43 9.95
N ILE A 306 -16.54 -54.17 11.26
CA ILE A 306 -15.77 -54.97 12.22
C ILE A 306 -16.34 -56.40 12.33
N GLN A 307 -17.66 -56.55 12.40
CA GLN A 307 -18.30 -57.87 12.43
C GLN A 307 -18.09 -58.67 11.13
N GLY A 308 -18.11 -58.00 9.96
CA GLY A 308 -17.77 -58.61 8.68
C GLY A 308 -16.33 -59.12 8.62
N GLN A 309 -15.37 -58.35 9.17
CA GLN A 309 -13.96 -58.76 9.24
C GLN A 309 -13.71 -59.93 10.20
N MET A 310 -14.48 -60.04 11.29
CA MET A 310 -14.38 -61.17 12.22
C MET A 310 -14.91 -62.48 11.61
N GLN A 311 -15.95 -62.44 10.77
CA GLN A 311 -16.46 -63.63 10.07
C GLN A 311 -15.49 -64.11 8.97
N THR A 312 -14.83 -63.20 8.24
CA THR A 312 -13.80 -63.58 7.26
C THR A 312 -12.56 -64.20 7.91
N ASN A 313 -12.24 -63.82 9.15
CA ASN A 313 -11.10 -64.38 9.88
C ASN A 313 -11.39 -65.75 10.52
N GLN A 314 -12.66 -66.09 10.80
CA GLN A 314 -13.01 -67.44 11.30
C GLN A 314 -13.02 -68.51 10.20
N LEU A 315 -13.22 -68.14 8.94
CA LEU A 315 -13.17 -69.07 7.80
C LEU A 315 -11.75 -69.42 7.34
N ASN A 316 -10.72 -68.78 7.91
CA ASN A 316 -9.31 -69.00 7.55
C ASN A 316 -8.48 -69.77 8.61
N ILE A 317 -9.12 -70.33 9.65
CA ILE A 317 -8.45 -71.13 10.71
C ILE A 317 -8.83 -72.62 10.59
N SER A 318 -8.79 -73.18 9.37
CA SER A 318 -8.93 -74.64 9.19
C SER A 318 -7.76 -75.31 8.46
N ASP A 319 -6.80 -74.57 7.90
CA ASP A 319 -5.74 -75.16 7.07
C ASP A 319 -4.33 -74.63 7.39
N ILE A 320 -3.73 -75.00 8.53
CA ILE A 320 -2.26 -74.94 8.67
C ILE A 320 -1.74 -76.15 9.47
N LYS A 321 -1.06 -77.07 8.77
CA LYS A 321 -0.23 -78.15 9.34
C LYS A 321 1.12 -77.61 9.82
N GLN A 322 1.62 -78.19 10.91
CA GLN A 322 2.92 -77.90 11.52
C GLN A 322 4.10 -78.24 10.59
N VAL A 323 5.06 -77.33 10.46
CA VAL A 323 6.49 -77.63 10.28
C VAL A 323 7.32 -76.56 10.99
N SER A 324 8.31 -77.01 11.73
CA SER A 324 9.34 -76.28 12.47
C SER A 324 10.51 -75.86 11.57
N ASP A 325 11.06 -74.65 11.78
CA ASP A 325 12.50 -74.46 12.05
C ASP A 325 12.84 -72.98 12.34
N ASN A 326 13.89 -72.82 13.15
CA ASN A 326 14.32 -71.61 13.85
C ASN A 326 14.79 -70.47 12.94
N VAL A 327 14.27 -69.25 13.14
CA VAL A 327 14.97 -67.99 12.85
C VAL A 327 14.65 -66.98 13.95
N VAL A 328 15.70 -66.50 14.62
CA VAL A 328 15.64 -65.43 15.63
C VAL A 328 15.59 -64.08 14.92
N LEU A 329 14.52 -63.30 15.15
CA LEU A 329 14.48 -61.86 14.89
C LEU A 329 13.83 -61.15 16.08
N GLN A 330 14.57 -60.20 16.65
CA GLN A 330 14.16 -59.36 17.77
C GLN A 330 13.14 -58.31 17.35
N SER A 331 12.15 -58.14 18.22
CA SER A 331 10.99 -57.24 18.14
C SER A 331 11.38 -55.77 18.31
N THR A 332 10.78 -54.89 17.50
CA THR A 332 10.67 -53.46 17.85
C THR A 332 9.38 -52.90 17.25
N PHE A 333 8.33 -52.79 18.06
CA PHE A 333 7.30 -51.76 17.90
C PHE A 333 6.59 -51.53 19.24
N GLU A 334 6.73 -50.32 19.78
CA GLU A 334 5.88 -49.77 20.83
C GLU A 334 5.10 -48.54 20.28
N PRO A 335 3.92 -48.24 20.85
CA PRO A 335 2.89 -47.43 20.21
C PRO A 335 3.05 -45.93 20.47
N CYS A 336 2.76 -45.10 19.46
CA CYS A 336 2.73 -43.65 19.62
C CYS A 336 1.49 -43.21 20.42
N THR A 337 1.71 -42.79 21.66
CA THR A 337 0.80 -41.94 22.43
C THR A 337 1.20 -40.47 22.26
N SER A 338 0.20 -39.62 22.12
CA SER A 338 0.31 -38.17 22.02
C SER A 338 0.62 -37.53 23.37
N SER A 339 1.63 -36.66 23.46
CA SER A 339 1.55 -35.46 24.30
C SER A 339 2.49 -34.36 23.78
N MET A 340 1.96 -33.14 23.74
CA MET A 340 2.65 -31.92 23.34
C MET A 340 3.84 -31.62 24.26
N HIS A 341 4.96 -31.10 23.74
CA HIS A 341 5.78 -30.09 24.41
C HIS A 341 6.59 -29.29 23.37
N ASN A 342 6.50 -27.96 23.49
CA ASN A 342 7.28 -26.94 22.80
C ASN A 342 8.77 -27.29 22.65
N ARG A 343 9.32 -27.16 21.43
CA ARG A 343 10.73 -26.78 21.25
C ARG A 343 10.92 -25.79 20.10
N SER A 344 11.52 -24.69 20.51
CA SER A 344 12.13 -23.59 19.79
C SER A 344 13.11 -24.07 18.72
N PHE A 345 13.07 -23.41 17.57
CA PHE A 345 14.02 -23.55 16.47
C PHE A 345 15.38 -22.93 16.84
N GLN A 346 16.45 -23.63 16.49
CA GLN A 346 17.78 -23.07 16.26
C GLN A 346 18.22 -23.37 14.81
N PRO A 347 19.03 -22.50 14.18
CA PRO A 347 19.17 -22.40 12.73
C PRO A 347 20.27 -23.30 12.15
N GLY A 348 20.08 -23.67 10.89
CA GLY A 348 20.97 -24.53 10.11
C GLY A 348 22.32 -23.91 9.71
N TYR A 349 23.25 -24.84 9.47
CA TYR A 349 24.65 -24.70 9.06
C TYR A 349 24.89 -23.87 7.78
N ILE A 350 26.04 -23.18 7.76
CA ILE A 350 26.68 -22.57 6.58
C ILE A 350 27.92 -23.40 6.22
N ASP A 351 28.06 -23.75 4.94
CA ASP A 351 29.24 -24.41 4.37
C ASP A 351 30.46 -23.48 4.30
N GLN A 352 31.63 -24.04 4.62
CA GLN A 352 32.94 -23.40 4.56
C GLN A 352 33.64 -23.72 3.23
N HIS A 353 34.24 -22.72 2.58
CA HIS A 353 35.58 -22.87 1.98
C HIS A 353 36.32 -21.52 1.87
N ASN A 354 37.51 -21.52 2.49
CA ASN A 354 38.75 -20.75 2.24
C ASN A 354 38.94 -19.28 2.71
N ASN A 355 39.89 -19.17 3.65
CA ASN A 355 40.56 -18.04 4.33
C ASN A 355 41.50 -17.23 3.36
N PRO A 356 42.18 -16.11 3.72
CA PRO A 356 42.50 -15.63 5.08
C PRO A 356 42.47 -14.10 5.39
N ASN A 357 42.43 -13.82 6.70
CA ASN A 357 43.37 -12.97 7.48
C ASN A 357 42.82 -11.78 8.33
N ILE A 358 43.15 -11.90 9.63
CA ILE A 358 43.52 -10.90 10.65
C ILE A 358 42.42 -10.30 11.53
N GLY A 359 42.52 -10.58 12.85
CA GLY A 359 42.23 -9.60 13.90
C GLY A 359 41.22 -10.00 14.98
N THR A 360 41.59 -10.94 15.86
CA THR A 360 40.92 -11.24 17.13
C THR A 360 41.07 -10.10 18.16
N HIS A 361 39.99 -9.71 18.86
CA HIS A 361 39.88 -9.89 20.33
C HIS A 361 38.52 -9.39 20.90
N LEU A 362 37.77 -10.36 21.45
CA LEU A 362 37.01 -10.39 22.71
C LEU A 362 35.95 -9.30 23.06
N ALA A 363 34.70 -9.77 23.11
CA ALA A 363 33.61 -9.36 24.03
C ALA A 363 33.95 -9.84 25.49
N PRO A 364 33.17 -9.58 26.57
CA PRO A 364 31.74 -9.21 26.66
C PRO A 364 31.47 -8.04 27.65
N ASP A 365 30.27 -7.47 27.83
CA ASP A 365 29.11 -8.05 28.54
C ASP A 365 27.85 -7.18 28.38
N TYR A 366 26.70 -7.85 28.50
CA TYR A 366 25.34 -7.33 28.51
C TYR A 366 24.98 -6.65 29.84
N GLY A 367 24.11 -5.63 29.78
CA GLY A 367 23.35 -5.14 30.93
C GLY A 367 22.16 -4.29 30.50
N PHE A 368 20.96 -4.89 30.51
CA PHE A 368 19.70 -4.16 30.48
C PHE A 368 19.42 -3.57 31.87
N ASN A 369 18.95 -2.32 31.96
CA ASN A 369 18.18 -1.88 33.11
C ASN A 369 17.10 -0.86 32.74
N THR A 370 16.00 -0.98 33.47
CA THR A 370 14.68 -0.38 33.32
C THR A 370 14.57 1.07 33.81
N ASN A 371 13.53 1.74 33.33
CA ASN A 371 12.97 3.03 33.79
C ASN A 371 13.06 3.30 35.30
N GLN A 372 13.37 4.55 35.68
CA GLN A 372 12.55 5.36 36.57
C GLN A 372 12.99 6.84 36.58
N ASN A 373 11.99 7.70 36.77
CA ASN A 373 11.99 9.16 36.96
C ASN A 373 13.24 9.77 37.63
N LEU A 374 13.59 11.01 37.23
CA LEU A 374 13.61 12.18 38.12
C LEU A 374 13.97 13.48 37.34
N GLN A 375 13.13 14.50 37.53
CA GLN A 375 13.44 15.94 37.66
C GLN A 375 14.30 16.69 36.61
N MET A 376 13.63 17.62 35.93
CA MET A 376 14.16 18.93 35.49
C MET A 376 14.75 19.71 36.68
N PRO A 377 15.73 20.61 36.45
CA PRO A 377 15.34 22.01 36.29
C PRO A 377 16.11 22.79 35.21
N TYR A 378 15.45 23.88 34.82
CA TYR A 378 15.84 24.96 33.92
C TYR A 378 17.16 25.65 34.29
N SER A 379 17.87 26.13 33.26
CA SER A 379 18.71 27.34 33.34
C SER A 379 18.63 28.13 32.04
N TYR A 380 18.03 29.32 32.11
CA TYR A 380 18.22 30.43 31.16
C TYR A 380 19.53 31.17 31.49
N ASN A 381 20.22 31.68 30.46
CA ASN A 381 20.90 33.00 30.39
C ASN A 381 21.84 33.02 29.17
N THR A 382 21.46 33.74 28.10
CA THR A 382 21.83 35.13 27.73
C THR A 382 23.23 35.31 27.13
N LEU A 383 23.23 35.61 25.83
CA LEU A 383 23.96 36.69 25.14
C LEU A 383 25.34 37.09 25.69
N THR A 384 26.37 36.90 24.86
CA THR A 384 27.37 37.95 24.59
C THR A 384 27.85 37.88 23.15
N ASP A 385 27.87 39.05 22.54
CA ASP A 385 28.46 39.39 21.25
C ASP A 385 29.93 38.94 21.13
N ASN A 386 30.33 38.58 19.91
CA ASN A 386 31.58 39.11 19.37
C ASN A 386 31.53 39.13 17.84
N ALA A 387 31.65 40.34 17.31
CA ALA A 387 31.80 40.69 15.92
C ALA A 387 33.26 40.54 15.45
N ASN A 388 33.41 40.56 14.11
CA ASN A 388 34.63 40.74 13.31
C ASN A 388 35.46 39.46 13.14
N VAL A 389 35.88 39.00 11.95
CA VAL A 389 36.19 39.60 10.63
C VAL A 389 35.92 38.46 9.61
N TRP A 390 35.50 38.73 8.36
CA TRP A 390 36.32 38.55 7.15
C TRP A 390 35.57 39.14 5.95
N SER A 391 36.26 40.02 5.26
CA SER A 391 35.94 40.67 4.00
C SER A 391 36.24 39.77 2.80
N ASP A 392 35.45 39.98 1.75
CA ASP A 392 35.70 39.77 0.32
C ASP A 392 35.88 38.34 -0.22
N ILE A 393 34.91 37.89 -1.01
CA ILE A 393 35.08 37.50 -2.43
C ILE A 393 33.72 37.65 -3.13
N ASN A 394 33.71 38.44 -4.21
CA ASN A 394 32.59 38.66 -5.13
C ASN A 394 32.17 37.36 -5.84
N GLY A 395 30.85 37.12 -5.91
CA GLY A 395 30.24 36.11 -6.78
C GLY A 395 28.73 36.25 -6.73
N GLN A 396 28.15 36.83 -7.79
CA GLN A 396 26.72 37.08 -7.94
C GLN A 396 25.91 35.77 -7.93
N ASP A 397 24.99 35.64 -6.97
CA ASP A 397 23.74 34.90 -7.11
C ASP A 397 22.71 35.52 -6.15
N GLN A 398 22.00 36.54 -6.63
CA GLN A 398 20.88 37.11 -5.88
C GLN A 398 19.61 36.29 -6.12
N LEU A 399 19.22 35.60 -5.06
CA LEU A 399 17.86 35.17 -4.74
C LEU A 399 16.88 36.34 -4.90
N PHE A 400 15.96 36.23 -5.86
CA PHE A 400 14.88 37.20 -6.00
C PHE A 400 13.78 36.93 -4.97
N VAL A 401 13.75 37.81 -3.97
CA VAL A 401 12.65 38.06 -3.05
C VAL A 401 11.61 38.91 -3.78
N SER A 402 10.37 38.42 -3.93
CA SER A 402 9.24 39.30 -4.22
C SER A 402 8.66 39.82 -2.90
N GLN A 403 8.91 41.09 -2.60
CA GLN A 403 8.03 41.94 -1.82
C GLN A 403 7.60 43.08 -2.74
N THR A 404 6.32 43.16 -3.11
CA THR A 404 5.47 44.35 -2.93
C THR A 404 4.05 44.11 -3.44
N LEU A 405 3.10 44.60 -2.62
CA LEU A 405 1.64 44.70 -2.74
C LEU A 405 0.81 43.45 -2.42
#